data_AF-I3Y658-F1
#
_entry.id   AF-I3Y658-F1
#
_cell.length_a   1.000
_cell.length_b   1.000
_cell.length_c   1.000
_cell.angle_alpha   90.00
_cell.angle_beta   90.00
_cell.angle_gamma   90.00
#
_symmetry.space_group_name_H-M   'P 1'
#
loop_
_entity.id
_entity.type
_entity.pdbx_description
1 polymer ?
#
loop_
_entity_poly.entity_id
_entity_poly.type
_entity_poly.pdbx_seq_one_letter_code
_entity_poly.pdbx_strand_id
1 'polypeptide(L)'
;MSTVTDLLHELCAATGQMQQAAMKDDWTLVEKIQKRRAPLIERIVERAGSEPLTKEQTLELSKVREQESFIAARADARRRVLGQALVETRAGLRAGKQNRMRKAYGALGNSQPS
;
A
#
# COMPACT_ATOMS: atom_id res chain seq x y z
N MET A 1 -4.67 -19.11 -28.16
CA MET A 1 -4.64 -19.23 -26.69
C MET A 1 -3.29 -18.70 -26.22
N SER A 2 -3.23 -17.75 -25.29
CA SER A 2 -1.95 -17.26 -24.72
C SER A 2 -1.20 -18.42 -24.07
N THR A 3 0.11 -18.53 -24.22
CA THR A 3 0.94 -19.55 -23.57
C THR A 3 1.21 -19.20 -22.09
N VAL A 4 1.73 -20.13 -21.30
CA VAL A 4 2.18 -19.83 -19.91
C VAL A 4 3.25 -18.74 -19.92
N THR A 5 4.16 -18.79 -20.89
CA THR A 5 5.20 -17.77 -21.09
C THR A 5 4.60 -16.39 -21.37
N ASP A 6 3.57 -16.30 -22.23
CA ASP A 6 2.90 -15.01 -22.49
C ASP A 6 2.26 -14.45 -21.22
N LEU A 7 1.59 -15.30 -20.44
CA LEU A 7 0.95 -14.89 -19.18
C LEU A 7 1.99 -14.42 -18.14
N LEU A 8 3.15 -15.07 -18.06
CA LEU A 8 4.24 -14.68 -17.17
C LEU A 8 4.88 -13.35 -17.58
N HIS A 9 5.10 -13.14 -18.88
CA HIS A 9 5.54 -11.85 -19.41
C HIS A 9 4.54 -10.73 -19.09
N GLU A 10 3.24 -10.97 -19.28
CA GLU A 10 2.19 -10.00 -18.92
C GLU A 10 2.17 -9.70 -17.42
N LEU A 11 2.28 -10.73 -16.56
CA LEU A 11 2.34 -10.59 -15.12
C LEU A 11 3.58 -9.79 -14.67
N CYS A 12 4.74 -10.07 -15.26
CA CYS A 12 6.00 -9.37 -14.99
C CYS A 12 5.90 -7.88 -15.40
N ALA A 13 5.35 -7.60 -16.58
CA ALA A 13 5.14 -6.23 -17.05
C ALA A 13 4.15 -5.46 -16.14
N ALA A 14 3.02 -6.08 -15.78
CA ALA A 14 2.04 -5.48 -14.88
C ALA A 14 2.64 -5.24 -13.49
N THR A 15 3.47 -6.15 -12.99
CA THR A 15 4.13 -6.00 -11.69
C THR A 15 5.19 -4.91 -11.71
N GLY A 16 5.95 -4.78 -12.78
CA GLY A 16 6.83 -3.63 -13.01
C GLY A 16 6.08 -2.30 -13.04
N GLN A 17 4.92 -2.22 -13.69
CA GLN A 17 4.08 -1.01 -13.67
C GLN A 17 3.58 -0.67 -12.26
N MET A 18 3.16 -1.68 -11.49
CA MET A 18 2.75 -1.49 -10.10
C MET A 18 3.92 -1.00 -9.23
N GLN A 19 5.13 -1.50 -9.47
CA GLN A 19 6.33 -1.01 -8.80
C GLN A 19 6.58 0.47 -9.08
N GLN A 20 6.48 0.89 -10.34
CA GLN A 20 6.64 2.29 -10.73
C GLN A 20 5.55 3.18 -10.11
N ALA A 21 4.30 2.71 -10.05
CA ALA A 21 3.22 3.42 -9.38
C ALA A 21 3.49 3.59 -7.87
N ALA A 22 3.95 2.54 -7.19
CA ALA A 22 4.34 2.58 -5.78
C ALA A 22 5.55 3.51 -5.52
N MET A 23 6.50 3.59 -6.45
CA MET A 23 7.61 4.55 -6.35
C MET A 23 7.13 6.00 -6.40
N LYS A 24 6.12 6.28 -7.23
CA LYS A 24 5.49 7.60 -7.40
C LYS A 24 4.39 7.90 -6.38
N ASP A 25 4.20 7.03 -5.39
CA ASP A 25 3.14 7.14 -4.37
C ASP A 25 1.71 7.17 -4.96
N ASP A 26 1.50 6.63 -6.16
CA ASP A 26 0.18 6.49 -6.80
C ASP A 26 -0.50 5.17 -6.40
N TRP A 27 -1.02 5.14 -5.19
CA TRP A 27 -1.63 3.94 -4.61
C TRP A 27 -2.98 3.57 -5.23
N THR A 28 -3.66 4.54 -5.84
CA THR A 28 -4.88 4.30 -6.62
C THR A 28 -4.55 3.48 -7.86
N LEU A 29 -3.47 3.81 -8.56
CA LEU A 29 -3.00 3.03 -9.69
C LEU A 29 -2.47 1.66 -9.26
N VAL A 30 -1.76 1.56 -8.13
CA VAL A 30 -1.33 0.28 -7.56
C VAL A 30 -2.52 -0.67 -7.38
N GLU A 31 -3.61 -0.20 -6.76
CA GLU A 31 -4.82 -1.01 -6.54
C GLU A 31 -5.46 -1.46 -7.87
N LYS A 32 -5.56 -0.57 -8.86
CA LYS A 32 -6.09 -0.91 -10.19
C LYS A 32 -5.27 -2.02 -10.86
N ILE A 33 -3.94 -1.91 -10.80
CA ILE A 33 -3.06 -2.92 -11.39
C ILE A 33 -3.13 -4.24 -10.60
N GLN A 34 -3.27 -4.19 -9.27
CA GLN A 34 -3.47 -5.37 -8.43
C GLN A 34 -4.77 -6.12 -8.77
N LYS A 35 -5.85 -5.41 -9.09
CA LYS A 35 -7.09 -6.07 -9.56
C LYS A 35 -6.91 -6.70 -10.95
N ARG A 36 -6.20 -6.02 -11.85
CA ARG A 36 -5.95 -6.52 -13.22
C ARG A 36 -5.05 -7.76 -13.26
N ARG A 37 -4.08 -7.89 -12.35
CA ARG A 37 -3.17 -9.05 -12.31
C ARG A 37 -3.81 -10.33 -11.76
N ALA A 38 -4.83 -10.22 -10.89
CA ALA A 38 -5.44 -11.36 -10.23
C ALA A 38 -5.86 -12.47 -11.22
N PRO A 39 -6.61 -12.17 -12.30
CA PRO A 39 -6.97 -13.20 -13.29
C PRO A 39 -5.78 -13.74 -14.10
N LEU A 40 -4.65 -13.02 -14.19
CA LEU A 40 -3.44 -13.57 -14.83
C LEU A 40 -2.83 -14.66 -13.96
N ILE A 41 -2.76 -14.43 -12.64
CA ILE A 41 -2.22 -15.40 -11.69
C ILE A 41 -3.07 -16.67 -11.67
N GLU A 42 -4.40 -16.53 -11.66
CA GLU A 42 -5.33 -17.68 -11.72
C GLU A 42 -5.08 -18.53 -12.98
N ARG A 43 -4.99 -17.89 -14.15
CA ARG A 43 -4.70 -18.59 -15.43
C ARG A 43 -3.33 -19.26 -15.45
N ILE A 44 -2.31 -18.66 -14.84
CA ILE A 44 -0.98 -19.25 -14.73
C ILE A 44 -1.03 -20.50 -13.85
N VAL A 45 -1.71 -20.44 -12.70
CA VAL A 45 -1.86 -21.58 -11.78
C VAL A 45 -2.60 -22.74 -12.45
N GLU A 46 -3.71 -22.45 -13.13
CA GLU A 46 -4.48 -23.47 -13.86
C GLU A 46 -3.63 -24.24 -14.88
N ARG A 47 -2.75 -23.54 -15.60
CA ARG A 47 -1.89 -24.15 -16.63
C ARG A 47 -0.62 -24.77 -16.10
N ALA A 48 -0.02 -24.20 -15.07
CA ALA A 48 1.12 -24.80 -14.38
C ALA A 48 0.75 -26.10 -13.65
N GLY A 49 -0.55 -26.31 -13.38
CA GLY A 49 -1.06 -27.58 -12.88
C GLY A 49 -1.04 -28.73 -13.90
N SER A 50 -1.02 -28.42 -15.21
CA SER A 50 -0.98 -29.42 -16.29
C SER A 50 0.43 -29.75 -16.78
N GLU A 51 1.39 -28.84 -16.63
CA GLU A 51 2.75 -29.01 -17.13
C GLU A 51 3.77 -28.37 -16.16
N PRO A 52 4.92 -29.02 -15.89
CA PRO A 52 5.94 -28.45 -15.04
C PRO A 52 6.54 -27.19 -15.67
N LEU A 53 6.77 -26.16 -14.86
CA LEU A 53 7.38 -24.91 -15.30
C LEU A 53 8.84 -25.13 -15.70
N THR A 54 9.29 -24.42 -16.74
CA THR A 54 10.70 -24.39 -17.12
C THR A 54 11.52 -23.54 -16.14
N LYS A 55 12.85 -23.62 -16.26
CA LYS A 55 13.77 -22.80 -15.45
C LYS A 55 13.58 -21.32 -15.71
N GLU A 56 13.38 -20.95 -16.97
CA GLU A 56 13.16 -19.56 -17.42
C GLU A 56 11.87 -19.00 -16.81
N GLN A 57 10.78 -19.78 -16.85
CA GLN A 57 9.51 -19.42 -16.24
C GLN A 57 9.62 -19.25 -14.72
N THR A 58 10.41 -20.11 -14.07
CA THR A 58 10.68 -20.00 -12.63
C THR A 58 11.49 -18.74 -12.28
N LEU A 59 12.43 -18.35 -13.14
CA LEU A 59 13.20 -17.12 -12.98
C LEU A 59 12.30 -15.88 -13.12
N GLU A 60 11.37 -15.87 -14.07
CA GLU A 60 10.41 -14.78 -14.22
C GLU A 60 9.51 -14.61 -13.00
N LEU A 61 9.02 -15.72 -12.44
CA LEU A 61 8.25 -15.69 -11.18
C LEU A 61 9.08 -15.15 -10.01
N SER A 62 10.38 -15.44 -9.97
CA SER A 62 11.29 -14.91 -8.95
C SER A 62 11.40 -13.39 -9.07
N LYS A 63 11.53 -12.87 -10.30
CA LYS A 63 11.51 -11.42 -10.56
C LYS A 63 10.20 -10.75 -10.15
N VAL A 64 9.05 -11.39 -10.41
CA VAL A 64 7.75 -10.90 -9.95
C VAL A 64 7.72 -10.79 -8.42
N ARG A 65 8.20 -11.82 -7.70
CA ARG A 65 8.26 -11.82 -6.23
C ARG A 65 9.16 -10.73 -5.66
N GLU A 66 10.30 -10.46 -6.30
CA GLU A 66 11.20 -9.37 -5.91
C GLU A 66 10.50 -8.01 -6.04
N GLN A 67 9.80 -7.78 -7.15
CA GLN A 67 9.03 -6.55 -7.36
C GLN A 67 7.90 -6.41 -6.34
N GLU A 68 7.16 -7.48 -6.03
CA GLU A 68 6.10 -7.49 -5.02
C GLU A 68 6.66 -7.19 -3.62
N SER A 69 7.80 -7.76 -3.27
CA SER A 69 8.48 -7.49 -2.00
C SER A 69 8.86 -6.02 -1.86
N PHE A 70 9.36 -5.40 -2.93
CA PHE A 70 9.63 -3.96 -2.96
C PHE A 70 8.35 -3.13 -2.74
N ILE A 71 7.26 -3.49 -3.41
CA ILE A 71 5.99 -2.77 -3.31
C ILE A 71 5.42 -2.88 -1.89
N ALA A 72 5.48 -4.06 -1.29
CA ALA A 72 5.06 -4.29 0.09
C ALA A 72 5.88 -3.44 1.08
N ALA A 73 7.20 -3.39 0.92
CA ALA A 73 8.07 -2.56 1.76
C ALA A 73 7.72 -1.07 1.66
N ARG A 74 7.38 -0.57 0.46
CA ARG A 74 6.92 0.81 0.25
C ARG A 74 5.56 1.06 0.90
N ALA A 75 4.61 0.13 0.77
CA ALA A 75 3.31 0.23 1.39
C ALA A 75 3.43 0.29 2.93
N ASP A 76 4.30 -0.53 3.51
CA ASP A 76 4.58 -0.54 4.95
C ASP A 76 5.24 0.75 5.43
N ALA A 77 6.21 1.28 4.67
CA ALA A 77 6.80 2.58 4.96
C ALA A 77 5.72 3.69 4.98
N ARG A 78 4.87 3.74 3.96
CA ARG A 78 3.78 4.72 3.89
C ARG A 78 2.79 4.56 5.04
N ARG A 79 2.38 3.34 5.35
CA ARG A 79 1.44 3.05 6.45
C ARG A 79 1.99 3.56 7.79
N ARG A 80 3.29 3.41 8.04
CA ARG A 80 3.95 3.93 9.25
C ARG A 80 3.91 5.46 9.30
N VAL A 81 4.24 6.14 8.21
CA VAL A 81 4.19 7.60 8.12
C VAL A 81 2.77 8.13 8.35
N LEU A 82 1.77 7.53 7.69
CA LEU A 82 0.36 7.91 7.88
C LEU A 82 -0.11 7.65 9.32
N GLY A 83 0.30 6.52 9.92
CA GLY A 83 -0.01 6.19 11.31
C GLY A 83 0.56 7.23 12.28
N GLN A 84 1.80 7.66 12.09
CA GLN A 84 2.44 8.71 12.90
C GLN A 84 1.70 10.04 12.76
N ALA A 85 1.42 10.48 11.53
CA ALA A 85 0.68 11.73 11.28
C ALA A 85 -0.71 11.74 11.93
N LEU A 86 -1.43 10.61 11.92
CA LEU A 86 -2.72 10.47 12.60
C LEU A 86 -2.60 10.59 14.12
N VAL A 87 -1.56 9.99 14.73
CA VAL A 87 -1.31 10.10 16.17
C VAL A 87 -1.00 11.55 16.56
N GLU A 88 -0.15 12.23 15.81
CA GLU A 88 0.21 13.63 16.02
C GLU A 88 -1.00 14.56 15.89
N THR A 89 -1.81 14.36 14.85
CA THR A 89 -3.06 15.12 14.65
C THR A 89 -4.00 14.94 15.84
N ARG A 90 -4.15 13.70 16.33
CA ARG A 90 -4.99 13.41 17.50
C ARG A 90 -4.45 14.07 18.78
N ALA A 91 -3.12 14.07 18.98
CA ALA A 91 -2.48 14.71 20.11
C ALA A 91 -2.68 16.23 20.10
N GLY A 92 -2.51 16.86 18.94
CA GLY A 92 -2.75 18.30 18.75
C GLY A 92 -4.20 18.70 19.04
N LEU A 93 -5.17 17.93 18.54
CA LEU A 93 -6.59 18.15 18.83
C LEU A 93 -6.91 18.04 20.33
N ARG A 94 -6.31 17.06 21.03
CA ARG A 94 -6.48 16.89 22.48
C ARG A 94 -5.88 18.07 23.27
N ALA A 95 -4.65 18.48 22.93
CA ALA A 95 -3.99 19.62 23.57
C ALA A 95 -4.79 20.92 23.35
N GLY A 96 -5.30 21.14 22.13
CA GLY A 96 -6.16 22.29 21.82
C GLY A 96 -7.46 22.30 22.64
N LYS A 97 -8.12 21.14 22.82
CA LYS A 97 -9.31 21.02 23.67
C LYS A 97 -9.00 21.33 25.14
N GLN A 98 -7.90 20.79 25.68
CA GLN A 98 -7.47 21.07 27.05
C GLN A 98 -7.18 22.55 27.27
N ASN A 99 -6.51 23.20 26.33
CA ASN A 99 -6.18 24.63 26.44
C ASN A 99 -7.45 25.51 26.42
N ARG A 100 -8.44 25.16 25.57
CA ARG A 100 -9.75 25.85 25.57
C ARG A 100 -10.51 25.66 26.87
N MET A 101 -10.55 24.43 27.41
CA MET A 101 -11.19 24.16 28.71
C MET A 101 -10.49 24.95 29.83
N ARG A 102 -9.15 24.95 29.87
CA ARG A 102 -8.41 25.73 30.87
C ARG A 102 -8.72 27.23 30.77
N LYS A 103 -8.87 27.77 29.57
CA LYS A 103 -9.27 29.17 29.36
C LYS A 103 -10.70 29.45 29.83
N ALA A 104 -11.65 28.56 29.53
CA ALA A 104 -13.05 28.73 29.91
C ALA A 104 -13.26 28.62 31.44
N TYR A 105 -12.68 27.59 32.07
CA TYR A 105 -12.80 27.40 33.53
C TYR A 105 -11.89 28.34 34.32
N GLY A 106 -10.74 28.75 33.77
CA GLY A 106 -9.89 29.77 34.37
C GLY A 106 -10.49 31.19 34.30
N ALA A 107 -11.27 31.50 33.26
CA ALA A 107 -12.00 32.77 33.16
C ALA A 107 -13.18 32.87 34.15
N LEU A 108 -13.80 31.74 34.48
CA LEU A 108 -14.90 31.66 35.48
C LEU A 108 -14.42 31.84 36.93
N GLY A 109 -13.12 31.66 37.21
CA GLY A 109 -12.53 31.83 38.54
C GLY A 109 -12.13 33.28 38.88
N ASN A 110 -12.14 34.20 37.92
CA ASN A 110 -11.67 35.58 38.10
C ASN A 110 -12.81 36.62 38.11
N SER A 111 -14.06 36.19 38.27
CA SER A 111 -15.22 37.06 38.42
C SER A 111 -15.58 37.25 39.89
N GLN A 112 -14.68 37.85 40.70
CA GLN A 112 -15.10 38.46 41.97
C GLN A 112 -15.52 39.92 41.69
N PRO A 113 -16.76 40.33 42.03
CA PRO A 113 -17.12 41.74 42.01
C PRO A 113 -16.46 42.43 43.20
N SER A 114 -15.81 43.56 42.95
CA SER A 114 -15.48 44.57 43.96
C SER A 114 -16.15 45.87 43.55
#